data_AF-A0A2D5C8Z6-F1
#
_entry.id   AF-A0A2D5C8Z6-F1
#
_cell.length_a   1.000
_cell.length_b   1.000
_cell.length_c   1.000
_cell.angle_alpha   90.00
_cell.angle_beta   90.00
_cell.angle_gamma   90.00
#
_symmetry.space_group_name_H-M   'P 1'
#
loop_
_entity.id
_entity.type
_entity.pdbx_description
1 polymer ?
#
loop_
_entity_poly.entity_id
_entity_poly.type
_entity_poly.pdbx_seq_one_letter_code
_entity_poly.pdbx_strand_id
1 'polypeptide(L)'
;MGFLVAKSAIEDGNEVTIFCAGDGVTSLHDITTKEMQGVGLGTLSDHLEELKSQGAKLYASGKSAQARGITKEQLESLGFTPATPNKLVELTFEADRVLIY
;
A
#
# COMPACT_ATOMS: atom_id res chain seq x y z
N MET A 1 4.36 -6.36 7.02
CA MET A 1 5.80 -6.28 6.67
C MET A 1 6.07 -5.61 5.32
N GLY A 2 5.28 -5.84 4.26
CA GLY A 2 5.52 -5.19 2.95
C GLY A 2 5.64 -3.66 2.99
N PHE A 3 4.82 -2.97 3.78
CA PHE A 3 4.90 -1.51 3.95
C PHE A 3 6.20 -1.02 4.62
N LEU A 4 6.75 -1.78 5.57
CA LEU A 4 8.04 -1.45 6.17
C LEU A 4 9.17 -1.60 5.14
N VAL A 5 9.12 -2.64 4.32
CA VAL A 5 10.10 -2.85 3.23
C VAL A 5 9.99 -1.73 2.19
N ALA A 6 8.77 -1.33 1.83
CA ALA A 6 8.54 -0.20 0.94
C ALA A 6 9.07 1.12 1.54
N LYS A 7 8.86 1.34 2.84
CA LYS A 7 9.42 2.49 3.57
C LYS A 7 10.95 2.50 3.51
N SER A 8 11.60 1.37 3.77
CA SER A 8 13.07 1.29 3.65
C SER A 8 13.54 1.58 2.23
N ALA A 9 12.84 1.08 1.20
CA ALA A 9 13.21 1.34 -0.19
C ALA A 9 13.10 2.82 -0.57
N ILE A 10 12.06 3.53 -0.11
CA ILE A 10 11.93 4.97 -0.40
C ILE A 10 12.95 5.81 0.39
N GLU A 11 13.27 5.43 1.64
CA GLU A 11 14.32 6.07 2.45
C GLU A 11 15.71 5.91 1.82
N ASP A 12 15.96 4.80 1.11
CA ASP A 12 17.18 4.58 0.32
C ASP A 12 17.19 5.37 -1.01
N GLY A 13 16.16 6.19 -1.28
CA GLY A 13 16.08 7.07 -2.44
C GLY A 13 15.52 6.43 -3.71
N ASN A 14 14.86 5.27 -3.60
CA ASN A 14 14.24 4.59 -4.75
C ASN A 14 12.83 5.13 -5.02
N GLU A 15 12.40 5.10 -6.28
CA GLU A 15 10.98 5.28 -6.61
C GLU A 15 10.18 4.06 -6.15
N VAL A 16 9.13 4.30 -5.36
CA VAL A 16 8.30 3.23 -4.79
C VAL A 16 6.87 3.33 -5.30
N THR A 17 6.37 2.21 -5.83
CA THR A 17 4.94 1.99 -6.09
C THR A 17 4.46 0.79 -5.30
N ILE A 18 3.33 0.95 -4.60
CA ILE A 18 2.68 -0.11 -3.83
C ILE A 18 1.37 -0.46 -4.49
N PHE A 19 1.09 -1.76 -4.64
CA PHE A 19 -0.21 -2.27 -5.08
C PHE A 19 -0.76 -3.31 -4.10
N CYS A 20 -1.85 -3.00 -3.41
CA CYS A 20 -2.52 -3.95 -2.51
C CYS A 20 -3.62 -4.73 -3.26
N ALA A 21 -3.58 -6.07 -3.20
CA ALA A 21 -4.56 -6.94 -3.84
C ALA A 21 -4.93 -8.12 -2.94
N GLY A 22 -6.02 -8.83 -3.27
CA GLY A 22 -6.42 -10.04 -2.54
C GLY A 22 -6.62 -9.75 -1.06
N ASP A 23 -6.12 -10.62 -0.18
CA ASP A 23 -6.19 -10.43 1.28
C ASP A 23 -5.33 -9.28 1.80
N GLY A 24 -4.33 -8.84 1.03
CA GLY A 24 -3.47 -7.72 1.41
C GLY A 24 -4.23 -6.40 1.58
N VAL A 25 -5.38 -6.21 0.91
CA VAL A 25 -6.20 -5.01 1.12
C VAL A 25 -6.82 -4.94 2.53
N THR A 26 -6.91 -6.06 3.25
CA THR A 26 -7.46 -6.08 4.62
C THR A 26 -6.64 -5.21 5.57
N SER A 27 -5.33 -5.02 5.30
CA SER A 27 -4.51 -4.11 6.09
C SER A 27 -4.92 -2.64 5.98
N LEU A 28 -5.76 -2.29 5.00
CA LEU A 28 -6.22 -0.94 4.73
C LEU A 28 -7.54 -0.59 5.44
N HIS A 29 -8.05 -1.48 6.31
CA HIS A 29 -9.12 -1.10 7.24
C HIS A 29 -8.60 -0.06 8.25
N ASP A 30 -9.43 0.91 8.60
CA ASP A 30 -9.05 2.01 9.51
C ASP A 30 -8.52 1.51 10.87
N ILE A 31 -9.15 0.48 11.43
CA ILE A 31 -8.66 -0.14 12.67
C ILE A 31 -7.30 -0.81 12.46
N THR A 32 -7.10 -1.47 11.32
CA THR A 32 -5.88 -2.21 11.03
C THR A 32 -4.72 -1.26 10.75
N THR A 33 -4.93 -0.17 10.01
CA THR A 33 -3.86 0.82 9.77
C THR A 33 -3.38 1.47 11.07
N LYS A 34 -4.30 1.74 12.01
CA LYS A 34 -3.98 2.36 13.30
C LYS A 34 -3.33 1.41 14.31
N GLU A 35 -3.72 0.15 14.33
CA GLU A 35 -3.29 -0.80 15.37
C GLU A 35 -2.18 -1.75 14.92
N MET A 36 -2.07 -2.05 13.62
CA MET A 36 -1.04 -2.95 13.10
C MET A 36 0.34 -2.29 13.26
N GLN A 37 1.19 -2.90 14.07
CA GLN A 37 2.56 -2.46 14.30
C GLN A 37 3.50 -3.64 14.51
N GLY A 38 4.77 -3.44 14.18
CA GLY A 38 5.86 -4.27 14.68
C GLY A 38 6.37 -3.72 16.01
N VAL A 39 6.82 -4.59 16.92
CA VAL A 39 7.40 -4.16 18.21
C VAL A 39 8.58 -3.23 17.95
N GLY A 40 8.44 -1.95 18.30
CA GLY A 40 9.46 -0.91 18.11
C GLY A 40 9.62 -0.41 16.68
N LEU A 41 8.72 -0.76 15.76
CA LEU A 41 8.82 -0.39 14.33
C LEU A 41 7.82 0.68 13.89
N GLY A 42 6.88 1.07 14.75
CA GLY A 42 5.80 2.00 14.41
C GLY A 42 4.59 1.29 13.80
N THR A 43 3.52 2.07 13.63
CA THR A 43 2.24 1.60 13.07
C THR A 43 2.26 1.59 11.54
N LEU A 44 1.32 0.87 10.95
CA LEU A 44 1.08 0.92 9.51
C LEU A 44 0.69 2.34 9.07
N SER A 45 -0.06 3.10 9.88
CA SER A 45 -0.32 4.51 9.60
C SER A 45 0.96 5.34 9.53
N ASP A 46 1.91 5.15 10.46
CA ASP A 46 3.18 5.88 10.43
C ASP A 46 3.96 5.59 9.14
N HIS A 47 3.97 4.32 8.71
CA HIS A 47 4.59 3.92 7.45
C HIS A 47 3.91 4.55 6.22
N LEU A 48 2.58 4.57 6.20
CA LEU A 48 1.81 5.17 5.11
C LEU A 48 2.04 6.68 5.03
N GLU A 49 2.10 7.38 6.16
CA GLU A 49 2.40 8.82 6.16
C GLU A 49 3.80 9.11 5.59
N GLU A 50 4.81 8.33 5.99
CA GLU A 50 6.18 8.50 5.46
C GLU A 50 6.26 8.18 3.96
N LEU A 51 5.61 7.09 3.52
CA LEU A 51 5.54 6.73 2.12
C LEU A 51 4.89 7.84 1.28
N LYS A 52 3.79 8.42 1.76
CA LYS A 52 3.11 9.53 1.09
C LYS A 52 3.95 10.80 1.07
N SER A 53 4.58 11.16 2.20
CA SER A 53 5.38 12.39 2.32
C SER A 53 6.58 12.39 1.37
N GLN A 54 7.14 11.21 1.10
CA GLN A 54 8.25 11.00 0.16
C GLN A 54 7.80 10.70 -1.28
N GLY A 55 6.50 10.67 -1.56
CA GLY A 55 5.95 10.59 -2.92
C GLY A 55 5.76 9.17 -3.47
N ALA A 56 5.64 8.16 -2.62
CA ALA A 56 5.27 6.81 -3.06
C ALA A 56 3.90 6.81 -3.77
N LYS A 57 3.80 6.03 -4.87
CA LYS A 57 2.53 5.85 -5.58
C LYS A 57 1.76 4.69 -4.96
N LEU A 58 0.54 4.94 -4.49
CA LEU A 58 -0.26 3.94 -3.78
C LEU A 58 -1.47 3.50 -4.59
N TYR A 59 -1.59 2.21 -4.86
CA TYR A 59 -2.70 1.59 -5.57
C TYR A 59 -3.30 0.43 -4.79
N ALA A 60 -4.60 0.23 -4.94
CA ALA A 60 -5.28 -0.92 -4.35
C ALA A 60 -6.31 -1.50 -5.32
N SER A 61 -6.45 -2.82 -5.34
CA SER A 61 -7.47 -3.50 -6.13
C SER A 61 -8.86 -3.12 -5.61
N GLY A 62 -9.59 -2.30 -6.37
CA GLY A 62 -10.92 -1.83 -5.97
C GLY A 62 -11.91 -2.99 -5.72
N LYS A 63 -11.88 -4.02 -6.57
CA LYS A 63 -12.71 -5.23 -6.38
C LYS A 63 -12.32 -6.02 -5.13
N SER A 64 -11.02 -6.14 -4.83
CA SER A 64 -10.58 -6.87 -3.63
C SER A 64 -10.99 -6.13 -2.35
N ALA A 65 -10.85 -4.80 -2.35
CA ALA A 65 -11.24 -3.93 -1.25
C ALA A 65 -12.75 -3.98 -1.01
N GLN A 66 -13.56 -3.84 -2.07
CA GLN A 66 -15.01 -3.96 -1.99
C GLN A 66 -15.45 -5.31 -1.41
N ALA A 67 -14.83 -6.41 -1.85
CA ALA A 67 -15.13 -7.75 -1.34
C ALA A 67 -14.80 -7.95 0.15
N ARG A 68 -14.00 -7.04 0.73
CA ARG A 68 -13.59 -7.04 2.14
C ARG A 68 -14.18 -5.87 2.95
N GLY A 69 -15.18 -5.20 2.39
CA GLY A 69 -15.92 -4.13 3.07
C GLY A 69 -15.18 -2.81 3.17
N ILE A 70 -14.18 -2.56 2.32
CA ILE A 70 -13.47 -1.28 2.24
C ILE A 70 -14.05 -0.49 1.07
N THR A 71 -14.57 0.70 1.34
CA THR A 71 -15.13 1.57 0.30
C THR A 71 -14.04 2.29 -0.49
N LYS A 72 -14.41 2.83 -1.65
CA LYS A 72 -13.54 3.66 -2.47
C LYS A 72 -13.04 4.87 -1.68
N GLU A 73 -13.93 5.53 -0.96
CA GLU A 73 -13.64 6.74 -0.19
C GLU A 73 -12.66 6.45 0.95
N GLN A 74 -12.77 5.27 1.59
CA GLN A 74 -11.80 4.83 2.58
C GLN A 74 -10.41 4.65 1.97
N LEU A 75 -10.29 4.01 0.80
CA LEU A 75 -9.01 3.91 0.09
C LEU A 75 -8.42 5.28 -0.25
N GLU A 76 -9.23 6.18 -0.80
CA GLU A 76 -8.80 7.52 -1.20
C GLU A 76 -8.36 8.35 0.02
N SER A 77 -9.04 8.20 1.17
CA SER A 77 -8.63 8.86 2.42
C SER A 77 -7.26 8.40 2.94
N LEU A 78 -6.86 7.17 2.60
CA LEU A 78 -5.53 6.61 2.90
C LEU A 78 -4.49 6.96 1.83
N GLY A 79 -4.87 7.69 0.77
CA GLY A 79 -4.00 8.06 -0.35
C GLY A 79 -3.90 7.00 -1.46
N PHE A 80 -4.71 5.95 -1.41
CA PHE A 80 -4.71 4.90 -2.42
C PHE A 80 -5.60 5.25 -3.61
N THR A 81 -5.09 5.00 -4.82
CA THR A 81 -5.88 5.03 -6.05
C THR A 81 -6.48 3.63 -6.32
N PRO A 82 -7.80 3.47 -6.39
CA PRO A 82 -8.42 2.20 -6.78
C PRO A 82 -8.03 1.81 -8.21
N ALA A 83 -7.62 0.56 -8.39
CA ALA A 83 -7.06 0.07 -9.65
C ALA A 83 -7.54 -1.36 -9.98
N THR A 84 -7.31 -1.77 -11.23
CA THR A 84 -7.64 -3.11 -11.74
C THR A 84 -6.38 -3.99 -11.80
N PRO A 85 -6.51 -5.32 -11.96
CA PRO A 85 -5.35 -6.20 -12.15
C PRO A 85 -4.45 -5.80 -13.32
N ASN A 86 -5.02 -5.23 -14.40
CA ASN A 86 -4.23 -4.76 -15.54
C ASN A 86 -3.24 -3.65 -15.15
N LYS A 87 -3.61 -2.80 -14.17
CA LYS A 87 -2.70 -1.76 -13.66
C LYS A 87 -1.53 -2.38 -12.91
N LEU A 88 -1.74 -3.45 -12.14
CA LEU A 88 -0.63 -4.17 -11.51
C LEU A 88 0.33 -4.77 -12.54
N VAL A 89 -0.21 -5.34 -13.63
CA VAL A 89 0.60 -5.87 -14.73
C VAL A 89 1.42 -4.76 -15.38
N GLU A 90 0.81 -3.62 -15.71
CA GLU A 90 1.50 -2.43 -16.23
C GLU A 90 2.64 -2.00 -15.31
N LEU A 91 2.36 -1.76 -14.03
CA LEU A 91 3.35 -1.35 -13.02
C LEU A 91 4.49 -2.36 -12.87
N THR A 92 4.21 -3.66 -13.04
CA THR A 92 5.22 -4.72 -12.96
C THR A 92 6.23 -4.63 -14.11
N PHE A 93 5.78 -4.25 -15.32
CA PHE A 93 6.66 -4.09 -16.47
C PHE A 93 7.38 -2.73 -16.50
N GLU A 94 6.85 -1.73 -15.79
CA GLU A 94 7.50 -0.42 -15.62
C GLU A 94 8.60 -0.44 -14.54
N ALA A 95 8.45 -1.30 -13.52
CA ALA A 95 9.38 -1.36 -12.40
C ALA A 95 10.68 -2.10 -12.74
N ASP A 96 11.81 -1.60 -12.24
CA ASP A 96 13.07 -2.33 -12.30
C ASP A 96 13.01 -3.65 -11.53
N ARG A 97 12.32 -3.67 -10.38
CA ARG A 97 12.19 -4.83 -9.48
C ARG A 97 10.81 -4.87 -8.86
N VAL A 98 10.29 -6.08 -8.65
CA VAL A 98 9.02 -6.31 -7.97
C VAL A 98 9.24 -7.24 -6.77
N LEU A 99 8.74 -6.82 -5.61
CA LEU A 99 8.70 -7.62 -4.39
C LEU A 99 7.24 -7.98 -4.08
N ILE A 100 6.98 -9.23 -3.72
CA ILE A 100 5.64 -9.74 -3.40
C ILE A 100 5.61 -10.17 -1.92
N TYR A 101 4.64 -9.63 -1.16
CA TYR A 101 4.45 -9.85 0.27
C TYR A 101 2.99 -10.12 0.62
#